data_AF-A0A7X7KLK8-F1
#
_entry.id   AF-A0A7X7KLK8-F1
#
_cell.length_a   1.000
_cell.length_b   1.000
_cell.length_c   1.000
_cell.angle_alpha   90.00
_cell.angle_beta   90.00
_cell.angle_gamma   90.00
#
_symmetry.space_group_name_H-M   'P 1'
#
loop_
_entity.id
_entity.type
_entity.pdbx_description
1 polymer ?
#
loop_
_entity_poly.entity_id
_entity_poly.type
_entity_poly.pdbx_seq_one_letter_code
_entity_poly.pdbx_strand_id
1 'polypeptide(L)'
;MRSCSLEVDGLPRRRLRICGTNGTAELAPLERFDGRPLALSLSLRHPAGGLAAGSHTLEFGPQEDRYEGQFVALAEAIRGRRDALPFSAAHDILVQEVLLAASGCTTWKE
;
A
#
# COMPACT_ATOMS: atom_id res chain seq x y z
N MET A 1 -16.40 5.87 -13.20
CA MET A 1 -15.57 4.73 -12.77
C MET A 1 -16.46 3.73 -12.05
N ARG A 2 -16.66 2.51 -12.58
CA ARG A 2 -17.32 1.43 -11.83
C ARG A 2 -16.22 0.56 -11.21
N SER A 3 -15.82 0.88 -9.98
CA SER A 3 -14.99 -0.03 -9.18
C SER A 3 -15.93 -1.08 -8.60
N CYS A 4 -15.87 -2.31 -9.11
CA CYS A 4 -16.69 -3.40 -8.61
C CYS A 4 -15.80 -4.37 -7.84
N SER A 5 -15.92 -4.37 -6.52
CA SER A 5 -15.19 -5.31 -5.63
C SER A 5 -15.91 -6.67 -5.51
N LEU A 6 -16.71 -7.06 -6.51
CA LEU A 6 -17.45 -8.32 -6.57
C LEU A 6 -16.68 -9.43 -7.29
N GLU A 7 -15.46 -9.16 -7.73
CA GLU A 7 -14.65 -10.14 -8.42
C GLU A 7 -14.32 -11.31 -7.49
N VAL A 8 -14.79 -12.50 -7.87
CA VAL A 8 -14.42 -13.76 -7.22
C VAL A 8 -12.92 -13.97 -7.41
N ASP A 9 -12.19 -14.14 -6.30
CA ASP A 9 -10.73 -14.27 -6.29
C ASP A 9 -9.98 -13.10 -6.96
N GLY A 10 -10.44 -11.86 -6.73
CA GLY A 10 -9.78 -10.66 -7.29
C GLY A 10 -8.49 -10.24 -6.56
N LEU A 11 -8.16 -10.84 -5.41
CA LEU A 11 -6.99 -10.46 -4.61
C LEU A 11 -5.64 -10.58 -5.36
N PRO A 12 -5.36 -11.67 -6.12
CA PRO A 12 -4.14 -11.79 -6.92
C PRO A 12 -3.93 -10.68 -7.96
N ARG A 13 -5.00 -9.99 -8.39
CA ARG A 13 -4.92 -8.91 -9.39
C ARG A 13 -4.60 -7.54 -8.80
N ARG A 14 -4.78 -7.36 -7.50
CA ARG A 14 -4.41 -6.11 -6.81
C ARG A 14 -2.90 -6.06 -6.70
N ARG A 15 -2.28 -5.03 -7.27
CA ARG A 15 -0.82 -4.87 -7.29
C ARG A 15 -0.40 -3.44 -7.10
N LEU A 16 0.77 -3.28 -6.49
CA LEU A 16 1.51 -2.02 -6.50
C LEU A 16 2.84 -2.27 -7.20
N ARG A 17 3.14 -1.46 -8.22
CA ARG A 17 4.41 -1.50 -8.93
C ARG A 17 5.04 -0.12 -8.92
N ILE A 18 6.30 -0.06 -8.50
CA ILE A 18 7.11 1.15 -8.47
C ILE A 18 8.26 0.95 -9.44
N CYS A 19 8.31 1.76 -10.50
CA CYS A 19 9.38 1.75 -11.49
C CYS A 19 10.28 2.96 -11.24
N GLY A 20 11.46 2.71 -10.68
CA GLY A 20 12.49 3.72 -10.48
C GLY A 20 13.53 3.70 -11.59
N THR A 21 14.48 4.63 -11.53
CA THR A 21 15.60 4.70 -12.48
C THR A 21 16.57 3.51 -12.36
N ASN A 22 16.73 2.97 -11.14
CA ASN A 22 17.67 1.87 -10.85
C ASN A 22 17.00 0.49 -10.71
N GLY A 23 15.68 0.38 -10.92
CA GLY A 23 15.00 -0.91 -10.74
C GLY A 23 13.49 -0.82 -10.67
N THR A 24 12.88 -1.96 -10.39
CA THR A 24 11.43 -2.10 -10.22
C THR A 24 11.14 -2.91 -8.96
N ALA A 25 10.18 -2.44 -8.17
CA ALA A 25 9.62 -3.17 -7.05
C ALA A 25 8.14 -3.46 -7.32
N GLU A 26 7.71 -4.70 -7.10
CA GLU A 26 6.34 -5.12 -7.35
C GLU A 26 5.82 -5.98 -6.20
N LEU A 27 4.67 -5.56 -5.66
CA LEU A 27 3.91 -6.27 -4.63
C LEU A 27 2.63 -6.81 -5.27
N ALA A 28 2.55 -8.13 -5.44
CA ALA A 28 1.43 -8.82 -6.08
C ALA A 28 1.25 -10.24 -5.49
N PRO A 29 0.15 -10.53 -4.77
CA PRO A 29 -0.95 -9.61 -4.46
C PRO A 29 -0.48 -8.45 -3.57
N LEU A 30 -1.21 -7.34 -3.60
CA LEU A 30 -0.94 -6.17 -2.75
C LEU A 30 -1.02 -6.52 -1.25
N GLU A 31 -1.89 -7.46 -0.90
CA GLU A 31 -2.11 -7.97 0.44
C GLU A 31 -2.73 -9.37 0.40
N ARG A 32 -2.53 -10.15 1.47
CA ARG A 32 -3.09 -11.50 1.64
C ARG A 32 -3.34 -11.79 3.12
N PHE A 33 -4.27 -12.70 3.40
CA PHE A 33 -4.72 -13.07 4.76
C PHE A 33 -4.87 -14.59 4.92
N ASP A 34 -4.10 -15.36 4.14
CA ASP A 34 -4.12 -16.83 4.12
C ASP A 34 -2.99 -17.43 4.99
N GLY A 35 -2.44 -16.63 5.91
CA GLY A 35 -1.35 -17.03 6.82
C GLY A 35 0.01 -17.19 6.16
N ARG A 36 0.16 -16.86 4.87
CA ARG A 36 1.43 -16.95 4.14
C ARG A 36 2.17 -15.61 4.10
N PRO A 37 3.50 -15.60 3.97
CA PRO A 37 4.28 -14.37 3.79
C PRO A 37 3.82 -13.55 2.58
N LEU A 38 3.90 -12.23 2.72
CA LEU A 38 3.71 -11.29 1.62
C LEU A 38 5.03 -11.13 0.87
N ALA A 39 5.05 -11.41 -0.44
CA ALA A 39 6.27 -11.39 -1.23
C ALA A 39 6.34 -10.16 -2.14
N LEU A 40 7.49 -9.47 -2.14
CA LEU A 40 7.84 -8.39 -3.05
C LEU A 40 8.88 -8.90 -4.05
N SER A 41 8.58 -8.75 -5.34
CA SER A 41 9.55 -8.95 -6.42
C SER A 41 10.34 -7.66 -6.64
N LEU A 42 11.66 -7.74 -6.53
CA LEU A 42 12.58 -6.62 -6.71
C LEU A 42 13.56 -6.93 -7.83
N SER A 43 13.63 -6.08 -8.85
CA SER A 43 14.60 -6.16 -9.94
C SER A 43 15.52 -4.96 -9.90
N LEU A 44 16.82 -5.20 -9.72
CA LEU A 44 17.84 -4.17 -9.59
C LEU A 44 18.75 -4.12 -10.83
N ARG A 45 18.92 -2.94 -11.41
CA ARG A 45 19.89 -2.71 -12.50
C ARG A 45 21.32 -2.73 -11.98
N HIS A 46 21.55 -2.14 -10.80
CA HIS A 46 22.82 -2.12 -10.10
C HIS A 46 22.64 -2.57 -8.64
N PRO A 47 23.67 -3.13 -7.98
CA PRO A 47 23.58 -3.53 -6.58
C PRO A 47 23.11 -2.38 -5.69
N ALA A 48 22.20 -2.65 -4.75
CA ALA A 48 21.64 -1.67 -3.84
C ALA A 48 21.11 -2.34 -2.57
N GLY A 49 21.18 -1.67 -1.41
CA GLY A 49 20.59 -2.18 -0.16
C GLY A 49 21.14 -3.54 0.29
N GLY A 50 22.39 -3.86 -0.05
CA GLY A 50 23.00 -5.16 0.26
C GLY A 50 22.64 -6.29 -0.70
N LEU A 51 21.82 -6.02 -1.73
CA LEU A 51 21.43 -6.99 -2.75
C LEU A 51 22.25 -6.76 -4.04
N ALA A 52 22.61 -7.85 -4.71
CA ALA A 52 23.28 -7.80 -6.00
C ALA A 52 22.35 -7.25 -7.10
N ALA A 53 22.90 -6.91 -8.27
CA ALA A 53 22.09 -6.67 -9.45
C ALA A 53 21.32 -7.96 -9.84
N GLY A 54 20.15 -7.81 -10.44
CA GLY A 54 19.27 -8.91 -10.82
C GLY A 54 17.96 -8.95 -10.04
N SER A 55 17.30 -10.11 -10.06
CA SER A 55 15.98 -10.32 -9.47
C SER A 55 16.07 -10.96 -8.08
N HIS A 56 15.26 -10.44 -7.17
CA HIS A 56 15.16 -10.88 -5.79
C HIS A 56 13.70 -11.01 -5.38
N THR A 57 13.42 -11.93 -4.46
CA THR A 57 12.14 -12.02 -3.76
C THR A 57 12.40 -11.68 -2.29
N LEU A 58 11.73 -10.64 -1.79
CA LEU A 58 11.75 -10.27 -0.39
C LEU A 58 10.43 -10.68 0.25
N GLU A 59 10.49 -11.39 1.37
CA GLU A 59 9.31 -11.83 2.10
C GLU A 59 9.13 -11.00 3.37
N PHE A 60 7.90 -10.55 3.57
CA PHE A 60 7.43 -9.95 4.81
C PHE A 60 6.57 -10.97 5.53
N GLY A 61 6.62 -10.97 6.87
CA GLY A 61 5.83 -11.88 7.70
C GLY A 61 4.34 -11.86 7.34
N PRO A 62 3.57 -12.88 7.77
CA PRO A 62 2.15 -12.94 7.49
C PRO A 62 1.43 -11.69 8.02
N GLN A 63 0.50 -11.19 7.22
CA GLN A 63 -0.41 -10.12 7.65
C GLN A 63 -1.63 -10.78 8.30
N GLU A 64 -1.76 -10.60 9.61
CA GLU A 64 -2.86 -11.19 10.38
C GLU A 64 -4.18 -10.45 10.13
N ASP A 65 -4.17 -9.12 10.20
CA ASP A 65 -5.38 -8.30 10.09
C ASP A 65 -5.12 -6.97 9.36
N ARG A 66 -6.15 -6.44 8.68
CA ARG A 66 -6.07 -5.18 7.91
C ARG A 66 -6.27 -3.94 8.78
N TYR A 67 -7.10 -4.03 9.82
CA TYR A 67 -7.66 -2.89 10.55
C TYR A 67 -7.32 -2.90 12.04
N GLU A 68 -6.90 -4.03 12.62
CA GLU A 68 -6.62 -4.17 14.05
C GLU A 68 -5.67 -3.07 14.54
N GLY A 69 -4.53 -2.89 13.86
CA GLY A 69 -3.57 -1.84 14.21
C GLY A 69 -4.15 -0.42 14.15
N GLN A 70 -5.10 -0.18 13.24
CA GLN A 70 -5.79 1.11 13.14
C GLN A 70 -6.77 1.33 14.29
N PHE A 71 -7.53 0.29 14.68
CA PHE A 71 -8.44 0.36 15.81
C PHE A 71 -7.71 0.47 17.15
N VAL A 72 -6.58 -0.23 17.31
CA VAL A 72 -5.69 -0.06 18.48
C VAL A 72 -5.19 1.37 18.54
N ALA A 73 -4.69 1.92 17.43
CA ALA A 73 -4.24 3.32 17.39
C ALA A 73 -5.36 4.32 17.73
N LEU A 74 -6.58 4.08 17.23
CA LEU A 74 -7.75 4.89 17.56
C LEU A 74 -8.09 4.84 19.06
N ALA A 75 -8.11 3.64 19.65
CA ALA A 75 -8.41 3.46 21.05
C ALA A 75 -7.38 4.15 21.96
N GLU A 76 -6.09 4.09 21.61
CA GLU A 76 -5.04 4.79 22.34
C GLU A 76 -5.15 6.32 22.20
N ALA A 77 -5.53 6.82 21.03
CA ALA A 77 -5.77 8.26 20.84
C ALA A 77 -6.96 8.76 21.69
N ILE A 78 -8.08 8.02 21.73
CA ILE A 78 -9.24 8.34 22.59
C ILE A 78 -8.84 8.38 24.07
N ARG A 79 -7.91 7.52 24.49
CA ARG A 79 -7.39 7.47 25.86
C ARG A 79 -6.30 8.50 26.17
N GLY A 80 -5.91 9.34 25.21
CA GLY A 80 -4.84 10.32 25.37
C GLY A 80 -3.43 9.71 25.49
N ARG A 81 -3.25 8.46 25.03
CA ARG A 81 -1.96 7.73 25.05
C ARG A 81 -1.21 7.80 23.73
N ARG A 82 -1.79 8.48 22.75
CA ARG A 82 -1.23 8.69 21.42
C ARG A 82 -1.65 10.09 20.97
N ASP A 83 -0.66 10.91 20.65
CA ASP A 83 -0.87 12.31 20.28
C ASP A 83 -1.40 12.47 18.84
N ALA A 84 -1.22 11.47 17.99
CA ALA A 84 -1.64 11.51 16.59
C ALA A 84 -2.09 10.16 16.05
N LEU A 85 -3.18 10.16 15.29
CA LEU A 85 -3.58 9.04 14.45
C LEU A 85 -2.58 8.84 13.30
N PRO A 86 -2.52 7.64 12.70
CA PRO A 86 -1.61 7.35 11.59
C PRO A 86 -1.80 8.27 10.38
N PHE A 87 -3.02 8.78 10.18
CA PHE A 87 -3.39 9.67 9.09
C PHE A 87 -4.03 10.93 9.66
N SER A 88 -3.66 12.08 9.11
CA SER A 88 -4.20 13.39 9.50
C SER A 88 -5.40 13.77 8.63
N ALA A 89 -6.22 14.72 9.10
CA ALA A 89 -7.29 15.28 8.27
C ALA A 89 -6.75 15.86 6.95
N ALA A 90 -5.55 16.44 6.96
CA ALA A 90 -4.92 16.96 5.75
C ALA A 90 -4.57 15.84 4.74
N HIS A 91 -4.16 14.66 5.23
CA HIS A 91 -3.96 13.48 4.39
C HIS A 91 -5.27 13.06 3.72
N ASP A 92 -6.36 12.94 4.49
CA ASP A 92 -7.65 12.50 3.96
C ASP A 92 -8.23 13.51 2.94
N ILE A 93 -8.09 14.82 3.22
CA ILE A 93 -8.48 15.87 2.27
C ILE A 93 -7.70 15.71 0.97
N LEU A 94 -6.38 15.53 1.03
CA LEU A 94 -5.55 15.34 -0.17
C LEU A 94 -5.98 14.10 -0.97
N VAL A 95 -6.28 12.99 -0.30
CA VAL A 95 -6.79 11.77 -0.95
C VAL A 95 -8.09 12.07 -1.71
N GLN A 96 -9.03 12.79 -1.10
CA GLN A 96 -10.30 13.15 -1.74
C GLN A 96 -10.12 14.14 -2.90
N GLU A 97 -9.23 15.13 -2.77
CA GLU A 97 -8.89 16.06 -3.84
C GLU A 97 -8.32 15.31 -5.07
N VAL A 98 -7.37 14.40 -4.84
CA VAL A 98 -6.79 13.55 -5.90
C VAL A 98 -7.87 12.66 -6.53
N LEU A 99 -8.73 12.04 -5.73
CA LEU A 99 -9.81 11.18 -6.22
C LEU A 99 -10.79 11.95 -7.13
N LEU A 100 -11.20 13.14 -6.72
CA LEU A 100 -12.10 14.00 -7.50
C LEU A 100 -11.44 14.45 -8.82
N ALA A 101 -10.17 14.82 -8.77
CA ALA A 101 -9.41 15.18 -9.97
C ALA A 101 -9.27 13.99 -10.94
N ALA A 102 -8.85 12.83 -10.44
CA ALA A 102 -8.71 11.60 -11.23
C ALA A 102 -10.05 11.09 -11.79
N SER A 103 -11.16 11.39 -11.13
CA SER A 103 -12.51 11.05 -11.60
C SER A 103 -13.06 12.04 -12.63
N GLY A 104 -12.33 13.11 -12.96
CA GLY A 104 -12.76 14.15 -13.89
C GLY A 104 -13.80 15.13 -13.31
N CYS A 105 -14.02 15.11 -11.99
CA CYS A 105 -14.97 15.99 -11.31
C CYS A 105 -14.37 17.38 -11.04
N THR A 106 -13.04 17.48 -10.98
CA THR A 106 -12.28 18.73 -10.77
C THR A 106 -10.97 18.70 -11.57
N THR A 107 -10.27 19.82 -11.69
CA THR A 107 -8.90 19.87 -12.22
C THR A 107 -7.89 19.64 -11.10
N TRP A 108 -6.81 18.90 -11.39
CA TRP A 108 -5.69 18.80 -10.47
C TRP A 108 -4.99 20.16 -10.32
N LYS A 109 -4.53 20.46 -9.11
CA LYS A 109 -3.79 21.69 -8.81
C LYS A 109 -2.39 21.55 -9.42
N GLU A 110 -2.13 22.28 -10.51
CA GLU A 110 -0.78 22.41 -11.10
C GLU A 110 0.14 23.25 -10.21
#